data_AF-A0A6J8AE22-F1
#
_entry.id   AF-A0A6J8AE22-F1
#
_cell.length_a   1.000
_cell.length_b   1.000
_cell.length_c   1.000
_cell.angle_alpha   90.00
_cell.angle_beta   90.00
_cell.angle_gamma   90.00
#
_symmetry.space_group_name_H-M   'P 1'
#
loop_
_entity.id
_entity.type
_entity.pdbx_description
1 polymer ?
#
loop_
_entity_poly.entity_id
_entity_poly.type
_entity_poly.pdbx_seq_one_letter_code
_entity_poly.pdbx_strand_id
1 'polypeptide(L)'
;METRIKPAKASGISSEGNNTLKTRQKRQSIEHPSYTEKSSITDGSECGKTRSCFRNGVKNCQHFECEYFLSYWMDKQKAVVDFELSGKSDGWLAVGFSSDRKMGGDAIFGCIYQYSRTMPIRAASFEDPHPHVRPEEKQNFAIKHSESKNGYIYCRFIVPVKRRDSGVDLTNEWVQFYARGNVSGGLMEKHHERPLMSERLISIVETVNVISVVNAGSILLPLPLLYTVLIWI
;
A
#
# COMPACT_ATOMS: atom_id res chain seq x y z
N MET A 1 -38.87 -53.73 19.01
CA MET A 1 -40.32 -53.82 19.21
C MET A 1 -40.77 -52.45 19.72
N GLU A 2 -41.67 -51.81 18.98
CA GLU A 2 -42.05 -50.40 19.06
C GLU A 2 -42.51 -49.94 20.45
N THR A 3 -42.17 -48.70 20.82
CA THR A 3 -42.96 -47.95 21.83
C THR A 3 -43.52 -46.69 21.19
N ARG A 4 -44.83 -46.76 20.97
CA ARG A 4 -45.71 -45.76 20.38
C ARG A 4 -46.15 -44.74 21.44
N ILE A 5 -46.12 -43.47 21.06
CA ILE A 5 -46.55 -42.28 21.83
C ILE A 5 -48.05 -42.30 22.12
N LYS A 6 -48.49 -41.79 23.28
CA LYS A 6 -49.80 -41.14 23.48
C LYS A 6 -49.75 -39.99 24.53
N PRO A 7 -50.70 -39.02 24.48
CA PRO A 7 -50.46 -37.61 24.76
C PRO A 7 -51.21 -37.08 25.99
N ALA A 8 -50.96 -35.81 26.38
CA ALA A 8 -51.85 -35.06 27.29
C ALA A 8 -52.07 -33.59 26.83
N LYS A 9 -53.35 -33.27 26.61
CA LYS A 9 -54.03 -31.94 26.66
C LYS A 9 -54.94 -32.02 27.92
N ALA A 10 -55.45 -31.00 28.60
CA ALA A 10 -55.45 -29.54 28.57
C ALA A 10 -56.08 -29.09 29.92
N SER A 11 -55.85 -27.84 30.35
CA SER A 11 -56.71 -26.96 31.20
C SER A 11 -55.88 -25.70 31.45
N GLY A 12 -56.23 -24.46 31.13
CA GLY A 12 -57.53 -23.81 31.01
C GLY A 12 -57.76 -22.95 32.26
N ILE A 13 -57.52 -21.63 32.18
CA ILE A 13 -58.31 -20.52 32.77
C ILE A 13 -57.63 -19.19 32.38
N SER A 14 -58.40 -18.35 31.71
CA SER A 14 -58.13 -16.94 31.41
C SER A 14 -58.97 -16.08 32.36
N SER A 15 -58.45 -14.93 32.79
CA SER A 15 -59.21 -13.67 32.77
C SER A 15 -58.32 -12.48 33.14
N GLU A 16 -58.36 -11.48 32.27
CA GLU A 16 -58.41 -10.03 32.57
C GLU A 16 -57.19 -9.44 33.29
N GLY A 17 -56.40 -8.56 32.68
CA GLY A 17 -56.81 -7.40 31.91
C GLY A 17 -56.23 -6.21 32.66
N ASN A 18 -55.12 -5.63 32.18
CA ASN A 18 -54.55 -4.46 32.83
C ASN A 18 -54.11 -3.39 31.84
N ASN A 19 -54.55 -2.20 32.21
CA ASN A 19 -54.54 -0.94 31.49
C ASN A 19 -53.14 -0.48 31.08
N THR A 20 -53.11 0.08 29.88
CA THR A 20 -52.04 0.85 29.28
C THR A 20 -51.70 2.08 30.14
N LEU A 21 -50.46 2.17 30.63
CA LEU A 21 -49.81 3.45 30.93
C LEU A 21 -48.55 3.57 30.07
N LYS A 22 -48.65 4.38 29.02
CA LYS A 22 -47.51 4.74 28.15
C LYS A 22 -46.55 5.65 28.91
N THR A 23 -45.38 5.16 29.28
CA THR A 23 -44.23 6.00 29.63
C THR A 23 -43.30 6.09 28.41
N ARG A 24 -43.16 7.31 27.89
CA ARG A 24 -42.31 7.70 26.77
C ARG A 24 -40.85 7.68 27.23
N GLN A 25 -40.14 6.56 27.09
CA GLN A 25 -38.68 6.53 27.22
C GLN A 25 -38.04 7.09 25.95
N LYS A 26 -37.49 8.31 26.06
CA LYS A 26 -36.64 8.93 25.05
C LYS A 26 -35.33 8.13 24.97
N ARG A 27 -35.21 7.27 23.97
CA ARG A 27 -33.96 6.58 23.62
C ARG A 27 -32.95 7.65 23.21
N GLN A 28 -32.06 8.05 24.13
CA GLN A 28 -30.89 8.85 23.80
C GLN A 28 -29.97 7.96 22.97
N SER A 29 -29.98 8.16 21.66
CA SER A 29 -28.90 7.75 20.77
C SER A 29 -27.63 8.45 21.25
N ILE A 30 -26.68 7.68 21.77
CA ILE A 30 -25.30 8.14 21.92
C ILE A 30 -24.79 8.32 20.50
N GLU A 31 -24.86 9.55 19.99
CA GLU A 31 -24.13 9.94 18.79
C GLU A 31 -22.64 9.84 19.12
N HIS A 32 -22.04 8.75 18.67
CA HIS A 32 -20.59 8.68 18.54
C HIS A 32 -20.23 9.69 17.45
N PRO A 33 -19.45 10.74 17.73
CA PRO A 33 -19.10 11.71 16.70
C PRO A 33 -18.24 10.99 15.67
N SER A 34 -18.86 10.72 14.51
CA SER A 34 -18.19 10.32 13.28
C SER A 34 -17.33 11.50 12.82
N TYR A 35 -16.15 11.64 13.42
CA TYR A 35 -15.07 12.38 12.78
C TYR A 35 -14.62 11.54 11.59
N THR A 36 -15.29 11.74 10.46
CA THR A 36 -14.80 11.30 9.15
C THR A 36 -13.57 12.15 8.88
N GLU A 37 -12.39 11.64 9.23
CA GLU A 37 -11.12 12.19 8.77
C GLU A 37 -11.20 12.19 7.24
N LYS A 38 -11.45 13.35 6.64
CA LYS A 38 -11.54 13.48 5.19
C LYS A 38 -10.17 13.09 4.66
N SER A 39 -10.08 11.97 3.93
CA SER A 39 -8.81 11.40 3.48
C SER A 39 -8.21 12.26 2.37
N SER A 40 -7.62 13.38 2.75
CA SER A 40 -6.84 14.21 1.84
C SER A 40 -5.58 13.46 1.44
N ILE A 41 -5.35 13.40 0.14
CA ILE A 41 -4.08 12.99 -0.46
C ILE A 41 -3.13 14.17 -0.30
N THR A 42 -1.90 13.91 0.14
CA THR A 42 -0.92 15.00 0.35
C THR A 42 -0.66 15.75 -0.95
N ASP A 43 -0.58 17.07 -0.85
CA ASP A 43 -0.07 17.89 -1.93
C ASP A 43 1.47 17.84 -1.97
N GLY A 44 2.06 17.66 -3.15
CA GLY A 44 3.51 17.57 -3.26
C GLY A 44 4.27 18.85 -2.90
N SER A 45 3.62 19.99 -2.67
CA SER A 45 4.29 21.16 -2.08
C SER A 45 4.83 20.92 -0.67
N GLU A 46 4.40 19.84 -0.01
CA GLU A 46 4.88 19.35 1.28
C GLU A 46 6.21 18.58 1.18
N CYS A 47 6.60 18.15 -0.03
CA CYS A 47 7.82 17.38 -0.25
C CYS A 47 9.09 18.17 0.06
N GLY A 48 9.96 17.57 0.86
CA GLY A 48 11.19 18.20 1.36
C GLY A 48 10.95 19.22 2.49
N LYS A 49 9.70 19.39 2.96
CA LYS A 49 9.34 20.29 4.07
C LYS A 49 8.81 19.51 5.26
N THR A 50 7.65 18.87 5.07
CA THR A 50 6.94 18.10 6.10
C THR A 50 6.93 16.61 5.75
N ARG A 51 7.03 16.27 4.46
CA ARG A 51 7.11 14.89 3.98
C ARG A 51 8.37 14.67 3.15
N SER A 52 8.94 13.48 3.27
CA SER A 52 9.93 12.96 2.34
C SER A 52 9.25 12.42 1.10
N CYS A 53 9.80 12.71 -0.07
CA CYS A 53 9.24 12.26 -1.33
C CYS A 53 10.29 11.73 -2.31
N PHE A 54 9.88 10.72 -3.07
CA PHE A 54 10.53 10.30 -4.30
C PHE A 54 9.53 10.38 -5.45
N ARG A 55 9.94 11.01 -6.55
CA ARG A 55 9.12 11.21 -7.75
C ARG A 55 9.85 10.68 -8.97
N ASN A 56 9.20 9.80 -9.71
CA ASN A 56 9.65 9.35 -11.02
C ASN A 56 8.62 9.75 -12.08
N GLY A 57 9.09 10.33 -13.19
CA GLY A 57 8.26 10.70 -14.32
C GLY A 57 8.53 12.13 -14.78
N VAL A 58 7.46 12.90 -14.90
CA VAL A 58 7.50 14.32 -15.24
C VAL A 58 8.06 15.12 -14.05
N LYS A 59 8.83 16.18 -14.32
CA LYS A 59 9.38 17.04 -13.27
C LYS A 59 8.26 17.60 -12.39
N ASN A 60 8.40 17.47 -11.07
CA ASN A 60 7.46 17.94 -10.05
C ASN A 60 6.02 17.38 -10.17
N CYS A 61 5.82 16.24 -10.85
CA CYS A 61 4.54 15.56 -10.90
C CYS A 61 3.97 15.24 -9.51
N GLN A 62 2.65 15.18 -9.38
CA GLN A 62 1.92 14.87 -8.17
C GLN A 62 1.44 13.39 -8.14
N HIS A 63 0.72 13.01 -7.07
CA HIS A 63 -0.05 11.76 -7.07
C HIS A 63 -0.99 11.72 -8.29
N PHE A 64 -1.11 10.54 -8.91
CA PHE A 64 -1.82 10.34 -10.20
C PHE A 64 -1.23 11.05 -11.43
N GLU A 65 -0.03 11.63 -11.33
CA GLU A 65 0.69 12.20 -12.47
C GLU A 65 2.06 11.54 -12.67
N CYS A 66 2.76 11.21 -11.58
CA CYS A 66 4.03 10.51 -11.63
C CYS A 66 3.89 9.05 -12.03
N GLU A 67 4.82 8.53 -12.84
CA GLU A 67 4.93 7.09 -13.07
C GLU A 67 5.11 6.32 -11.75
N TYR A 68 5.83 6.92 -10.79
CA TYR A 68 5.90 6.48 -9.41
C TYR A 68 6.06 7.67 -8.45
N PHE A 69 5.27 7.70 -7.38
CA PHE A 69 5.31 8.67 -6.31
C PHE A 69 5.32 7.93 -4.97
N LEU A 70 6.34 8.20 -4.15
CA LEU A 70 6.37 7.86 -2.73
C LEU A 70 6.38 9.15 -1.91
N SER A 71 5.52 9.22 -0.89
CA SER A 71 5.52 10.27 0.14
C SER A 71 5.47 9.60 1.50
N TYR A 72 6.24 10.11 2.47
CA TYR A 72 6.09 9.68 3.87
C TYR A 72 6.50 10.76 4.88
N TRP A 73 5.96 10.67 6.09
CA TRP A 73 6.48 11.41 7.25
C TRP A 73 6.42 10.55 8.50
N MET A 74 7.29 10.87 9.46
CA MET A 74 7.38 10.17 10.73
C MET A 74 6.70 10.97 11.85
N ASP A 75 5.69 10.37 12.48
CA ASP A 75 5.16 10.84 13.75
C ASP A 75 6.08 10.33 14.87
N LYS A 76 7.02 11.17 15.30
CA LYS A 76 8.01 10.83 16.34
C LYS A 76 7.35 10.52 17.68
N GLN A 77 6.20 11.11 17.98
CA GLN A 77 5.51 10.90 19.26
C GLN A 77 4.84 9.53 19.30
N LYS A 78 4.23 9.12 18.18
CA LYS A 78 3.56 7.82 18.06
C LYS A 78 4.49 6.70 17.59
N ALA A 79 5.74 7.02 17.21
CA ALA A 79 6.71 6.09 16.65
C ALA A 79 6.16 5.32 15.43
N VAL A 80 5.46 6.05 14.55
CA VAL A 80 4.91 5.51 13.30
C VAL A 80 5.30 6.37 12.10
N VAL A 81 5.16 5.78 10.92
CA VAL A 81 5.42 6.41 9.64
C VAL A 81 4.17 6.31 8.79
N ASP A 82 3.71 7.44 8.29
CA ASP A 82 2.56 7.54 7.40
C ASP A 82 3.07 7.56 5.96
N PHE A 83 2.75 6.51 5.22
CA PHE A 83 3.17 6.27 3.84
C PHE A 83 2.03 6.55 2.87
N GLU A 84 2.35 7.17 1.74
CA GLU A 84 1.50 7.27 0.56
C GLU A 84 2.29 6.80 -0.67
N LEU A 85 1.70 5.87 -1.42
CA LEU A 85 2.22 5.40 -2.70
C LEU A 85 1.23 5.73 -3.80
N SER A 86 1.73 6.22 -4.93
CA SER A 86 0.95 6.37 -6.16
C SER A 86 1.79 6.04 -7.39
N GLY A 87 1.17 5.56 -8.45
CA GLY A 87 1.87 5.26 -9.69
C GLY A 87 1.03 4.43 -10.64
N LYS A 88 1.39 4.45 -11.92
CA LYS A 88 0.73 3.61 -12.93
C LYS A 88 1.11 2.17 -12.73
N SER A 89 0.15 1.31 -12.44
CA SER A 89 0.39 -0.12 -12.21
C SER A 89 -0.88 -0.93 -12.34
N ASP A 90 -0.76 -2.14 -12.87
CA ASP A 90 -1.86 -3.07 -13.04
C ASP A 90 -2.01 -4.07 -11.88
N GLY A 91 -1.14 -3.99 -10.87
CA GLY A 91 -1.08 -4.97 -9.79
C GLY A 91 -0.74 -4.36 -8.45
N TRP A 92 0.47 -3.82 -8.35
CA TRP A 92 1.03 -3.38 -7.08
C TRP A 92 2.04 -2.24 -7.24
N LEU A 93 2.25 -1.51 -6.15
CA LEU A 93 3.31 -0.53 -5.93
C LEU A 93 4.01 -0.87 -4.62
N ALA A 94 5.34 -0.83 -4.57
CA ALA A 94 6.06 -1.10 -3.34
C ALA A 94 7.37 -0.33 -3.22
N VAL A 95 7.68 0.06 -1.98
CA VAL A 95 8.99 0.55 -1.58
C VAL A 95 9.73 -0.55 -0.81
N GLY A 96 10.94 -0.86 -1.24
CA GLY A 96 11.85 -1.77 -0.54
C GLY A 96 12.91 -0.98 0.24
N PHE A 97 13.28 -1.46 1.41
CA PHE A 97 14.35 -0.94 2.25
C PHE A 97 15.43 -2.01 2.37
N SER A 98 16.62 -1.71 1.86
CA SER A 98 17.73 -2.65 1.78
C SER A 98 19.01 -2.08 2.37
N SER A 99 19.82 -2.95 2.96
CA SER A 99 21.16 -2.60 3.42
C SER A 99 22.17 -2.48 2.28
N ASP A 100 21.83 -2.92 1.06
CA ASP A 100 22.70 -2.83 -0.11
C ASP A 100 21.94 -2.45 -1.40
N ARG A 101 22.59 -2.56 -2.55
CA ARG A 101 22.04 -2.19 -3.86
C ARG A 101 21.55 -3.40 -4.68
N LYS A 102 21.18 -4.48 -4.02
CA LYS A 102 20.65 -5.71 -4.62
C LYS A 102 19.26 -5.99 -4.03
N MET A 103 18.43 -6.64 -4.84
CA MET A 103 17.14 -7.16 -4.37
C MET A 103 17.37 -8.49 -3.64
N GLY A 104 16.78 -8.63 -2.46
CA GLY A 104 16.89 -9.83 -1.60
C GLY A 104 17.52 -9.52 -0.24
N GLY A 105 16.89 -10.02 0.82
CA GLY A 105 17.10 -9.60 2.20
C GLY A 105 16.35 -8.31 2.58
N ASP A 106 15.35 -7.91 1.78
CA ASP A 106 14.75 -6.56 1.86
C ASP A 106 13.44 -6.55 2.64
N ALA A 107 13.23 -5.49 3.42
CA ALA A 107 11.93 -5.18 3.99
C ALA A 107 11.12 -4.35 3.00
N ILE A 108 9.95 -4.85 2.60
CA ILE A 108 9.14 -4.23 1.56
C ILE A 108 7.80 -3.80 2.15
N PHE A 109 7.36 -2.59 1.84
CA PHE A 109 6.00 -2.13 2.08
C PHE A 109 5.34 -1.77 0.77
N GLY A 110 4.12 -2.24 0.56
CA GLY A 110 3.46 -2.01 -0.70
C GLY A 110 1.95 -2.10 -0.63
N CYS A 111 1.36 -1.69 -1.74
CA CYS A 111 -0.05 -1.77 -2.01
C CYS A 111 -0.29 -2.68 -3.18
N ILE A 112 -1.24 -3.58 -3.03
CA ILE A 112 -1.51 -4.65 -3.98
C ILE A 112 -3.02 -4.79 -4.15
N TYR A 113 -3.47 -4.92 -5.39
CA TYR A 113 -4.82 -5.38 -5.68
C TYR A 113 -5.00 -6.80 -5.13
N GLN A 114 -6.11 -7.06 -4.43
CA GLN A 114 -6.34 -8.37 -3.82
C GLN A 114 -6.36 -9.54 -4.81
N TYR A 115 -6.68 -9.30 -6.09
CA TYR A 115 -6.66 -10.35 -7.12
C TYR A 115 -6.38 -9.79 -8.51
N SER A 116 -7.08 -8.71 -8.87
CA SER A 116 -6.98 -8.02 -10.17
C SER A 116 -7.31 -6.54 -10.00
N ARG A 117 -7.11 -5.74 -11.06
CA ARG A 117 -7.38 -4.29 -11.09
C ARG A 117 -8.79 -3.87 -10.67
N THR A 118 -9.76 -4.78 -10.72
CA THR A 118 -11.16 -4.52 -10.33
C THR A 118 -11.44 -4.79 -8.86
N MET A 119 -10.48 -5.33 -8.12
CA MET A 119 -10.63 -5.66 -6.70
C MET A 119 -10.08 -4.55 -5.81
N PRO A 120 -10.46 -4.51 -4.52
CA PRO A 120 -9.90 -3.53 -3.59
C PRO A 120 -8.39 -3.65 -3.45
N ILE A 121 -7.76 -2.51 -3.16
CA ILE A 121 -6.34 -2.43 -2.82
C ILE A 121 -6.18 -2.74 -1.33
N ARG A 122 -5.17 -3.50 -0.97
CA ARG A 122 -4.70 -3.65 0.42
C ARG A 122 -3.27 -3.16 0.54
N ALA A 123 -2.86 -2.80 1.75
CA ALA A 123 -1.47 -2.49 2.07
C ALA A 123 -0.87 -3.63 2.90
N ALA A 124 0.39 -3.98 2.65
CA ALA A 124 1.05 -5.07 3.35
C ALA A 124 2.57 -4.87 3.43
N SER A 125 3.17 -5.63 4.34
CA SER A 125 4.62 -5.86 4.39
C SER A 125 4.96 -7.20 3.76
N PHE A 126 6.12 -7.20 3.10
CA PHE A 126 6.72 -8.38 2.52
C PHE A 126 8.19 -8.45 2.92
N GLU A 127 8.70 -9.66 2.94
CA GLU A 127 10.12 -9.93 3.03
C GLU A 127 10.54 -10.54 1.70
N ASP A 128 11.60 -10.02 1.09
CA ASP A 128 12.25 -10.69 -0.03
C ASP A 128 13.38 -11.56 0.52
N PRO A 129 13.21 -12.88 0.73
CA PRO A 129 14.20 -13.67 1.45
C PRO A 129 15.49 -13.87 0.64
N HIS A 130 15.40 -13.92 -0.70
CA HIS A 130 16.54 -14.17 -1.58
C HIS A 130 16.33 -13.57 -2.97
N PRO A 131 17.41 -13.20 -3.68
CA PRO A 131 17.30 -12.74 -5.06
C PRO A 131 16.52 -13.73 -5.93
N HIS A 132 15.65 -13.19 -6.79
CA HIS A 132 14.84 -13.94 -7.74
C HIS A 132 13.77 -14.87 -7.13
N VAL A 133 13.55 -14.80 -5.82
CA VAL A 133 12.41 -15.46 -5.15
C VAL A 133 11.23 -14.49 -5.09
N ARG A 134 10.02 -15.02 -5.00
CA ARG A 134 8.84 -14.19 -4.79
C ARG A 134 8.84 -13.69 -3.33
N PRO A 135 8.62 -12.39 -3.08
CA PRO A 135 8.47 -11.88 -1.73
C PRO A 135 7.35 -12.58 -0.96
N GLU A 136 7.60 -12.87 0.31
CA GLU A 136 6.64 -13.47 1.22
C GLU A 136 5.89 -12.38 1.97
N GLU A 137 4.56 -12.44 1.96
CA GLU A 137 3.75 -11.54 2.78
C GLU A 137 3.87 -11.89 4.26
N LYS A 138 4.15 -10.88 5.09
CA LYS A 138 4.28 -11.05 6.54
C LYS A 138 3.09 -10.49 7.30
N GLN A 139 2.59 -9.32 6.90
CA GLN A 139 1.48 -8.67 7.59
C GLN A 139 0.68 -7.74 6.66
N ASN A 140 -0.64 -7.72 6.81
CA ASN A 140 -1.52 -6.70 6.25
C ASN A 140 -1.62 -5.46 7.15
N PHE A 141 -1.66 -4.28 6.54
CA PHE A 141 -1.85 -3.00 7.21
C PHE A 141 -3.27 -2.49 7.03
N ALA A 142 -3.76 -1.78 8.05
CA ALA A 142 -5.01 -1.04 7.94
C ALA A 142 -4.81 0.09 6.93
N ILE A 143 -5.49 -0.02 5.79
CA ILE A 143 -5.47 1.00 4.76
C ILE A 143 -6.26 2.21 5.25
N LYS A 144 -5.66 3.41 5.14
CA LYS A 144 -6.28 4.68 5.54
C LYS A 144 -7.03 5.31 4.39
N HIS A 145 -6.49 5.17 3.19
CA HIS A 145 -7.11 5.64 1.96
C HIS A 145 -6.60 4.78 0.81
N SER A 146 -7.46 4.41 -0.13
CA SER A 146 -7.06 3.82 -1.40
C SER A 146 -7.94 4.33 -2.51
N GLU A 147 -7.34 4.59 -3.65
CA GLU A 147 -8.06 5.01 -4.85
C GLU A 147 -7.38 4.37 -6.06
N SER A 148 -8.18 4.05 -7.08
CA SER A 148 -7.69 3.59 -8.37
C SER A 148 -8.41 4.37 -9.45
N LYS A 149 -7.66 5.07 -10.31
CA LYS A 149 -8.23 5.80 -11.45
C LYS A 149 -7.22 5.90 -12.58
N ASN A 150 -7.70 5.83 -13.83
CA ASN A 150 -6.88 6.03 -15.03
C ASN A 150 -5.58 5.18 -15.06
N GLY A 151 -5.64 3.94 -14.55
CA GLY A 151 -4.48 3.04 -14.48
C GLY A 151 -3.50 3.32 -13.33
N TYR A 152 -3.79 4.30 -12.48
CA TYR A 152 -3.00 4.56 -11.27
C TYR A 152 -3.58 3.86 -10.07
N ILE A 153 -2.67 3.32 -9.25
CA ILE A 153 -2.93 2.94 -7.86
C ILE A 153 -2.58 4.14 -6.98
N TYR A 154 -3.38 4.37 -5.94
CA TYR A 154 -3.03 5.18 -4.79
C TYR A 154 -3.38 4.45 -3.50
N CYS A 155 -2.52 4.54 -2.50
CA CYS A 155 -2.82 4.07 -1.16
C CYS A 155 -2.09 4.87 -0.09
N ARG A 156 -2.71 4.95 1.09
CA ARG A 156 -2.14 5.49 2.32
C ARG A 156 -2.26 4.49 3.44
N PHE A 157 -1.18 4.27 4.17
CA PHE A 157 -1.14 3.36 5.32
C PHE A 157 -0.10 3.83 6.33
N ILE A 158 -0.22 3.34 7.56
CA ILE A 158 0.67 3.72 8.67
C ILE A 158 1.38 2.47 9.18
N VAL A 159 2.70 2.55 9.36
CA VAL A 159 3.52 1.45 9.88
C VAL A 159 4.30 1.88 11.12
N PRO A 160 4.60 0.97 12.07
CA PRO A 160 5.55 1.24 13.15
C PRO A 160 6.96 1.52 12.61
N VAL A 161 7.68 2.42 13.28
CA VAL A 161 9.08 2.77 12.92
C VAL A 161 10.03 1.59 13.06
N LYS A 162 9.89 0.83 14.15
CA LYS A 162 10.68 -0.39 14.41
C LYS A 162 9.78 -1.60 14.27
N ARG A 163 10.20 -2.56 13.45
CA ARG A 163 9.46 -3.81 13.24
C ARG A 163 10.28 -4.98 13.72
N ARG A 164 9.66 -5.84 14.54
CA ARG A 164 10.31 -7.05 15.06
C ARG A 164 10.23 -8.23 14.09
N ASP A 165 9.20 -8.26 13.25
CA ASP A 165 8.90 -9.35 12.33
C ASP A 165 9.72 -9.26 11.03
N SER A 166 9.96 -8.05 10.52
CA SER A 166 10.83 -7.84 9.34
C SER A 166 12.25 -7.41 9.71
N GLY A 167 12.58 -7.28 11.00
CA GLY A 167 13.88 -6.81 11.48
C GLY A 167 14.25 -5.37 11.07
N VAL A 168 13.36 -4.65 10.38
CA VAL A 168 13.66 -3.31 9.86
C VAL A 168 13.44 -2.25 10.94
N ASP A 169 14.47 -1.43 11.15
CA ASP A 169 14.38 -0.18 11.88
C ASP A 169 14.47 0.96 10.88
N LEU A 170 13.34 1.61 10.61
CA LEU A 170 13.28 2.67 9.60
C LEU A 170 14.06 3.92 10.01
N THR A 171 14.50 4.04 11.28
CA THR A 171 15.38 5.15 11.69
C THR A 171 16.81 5.03 11.15
N ASN A 172 17.23 3.82 10.74
CA ASN A 172 18.49 3.62 10.05
C ASN A 172 18.45 4.22 8.64
N GLU A 173 19.62 4.27 7.99
CA GLU A 173 19.74 4.67 6.60
C GLU A 173 19.66 3.44 5.68
N TRP A 174 18.84 3.53 4.64
CA TRP A 174 18.57 2.41 3.74
C TRP A 174 18.75 2.83 2.28
N VAL A 175 19.15 1.88 1.43
CA VAL A 175 18.86 1.98 0.00
C VAL A 175 17.37 1.76 -0.17
N GLN A 176 16.70 2.69 -0.84
CA GLN A 176 15.29 2.54 -1.17
C GLN A 176 15.14 2.02 -2.59
N PHE A 177 14.33 0.99 -2.78
CA PHE A 177 13.91 0.49 -4.08
C PHE A 177 12.47 0.91 -4.37
N TYR A 178 12.20 1.35 -5.59
CA TYR A 178 10.90 1.84 -6.03
C TYR A 178 10.40 0.92 -7.15
N ALA A 179 9.45 0.06 -6.83
CA ALA A 179 9.03 -1.01 -7.72
C ALA A 179 7.51 -1.03 -7.91
N ARG A 180 7.12 -1.52 -9.09
CA ARG A 180 5.72 -1.70 -9.50
C ARG A 180 5.63 -2.90 -10.41
N GLY A 181 4.46 -3.53 -10.45
CA GLY A 181 4.25 -4.69 -11.30
C GLY A 181 2.82 -5.18 -11.31
N ASN A 182 2.62 -6.30 -11.99
CA ASN A 182 1.31 -6.93 -12.12
C ASN A 182 1.02 -7.83 -10.92
N VAL A 183 -0.26 -8.15 -10.75
CA VAL A 183 -0.72 -9.14 -9.79
C VAL A 183 -1.32 -10.33 -10.56
N SER A 184 -1.08 -11.53 -10.07
CA SER A 184 -1.75 -12.73 -10.53
C SER A 184 -2.17 -13.57 -9.34
N GLY A 185 -3.46 -13.87 -9.24
CA GLY A 185 -4.00 -14.62 -8.10
C GLY A 185 -3.87 -13.91 -6.76
N GLY A 186 -3.73 -12.58 -6.74
CA GLY A 186 -3.46 -11.80 -5.51
C GLY A 186 -2.00 -11.78 -5.05
N LEU A 187 -1.10 -12.38 -5.84
CA LEU A 187 0.33 -12.41 -5.58
C LEU A 187 1.09 -11.40 -6.45
N MET A 188 2.10 -10.76 -5.85
CA MET A 188 3.01 -9.89 -6.58
C MET A 188 3.76 -10.70 -7.65
N GLU A 189 3.58 -10.33 -8.92
CA GLU A 189 4.48 -10.78 -9.97
C GLU A 189 5.76 -9.97 -9.93
N LYS A 190 6.82 -10.51 -10.53
CA LYS A 190 8.08 -9.79 -10.71
C LYS A 190 7.81 -8.47 -11.45
N HIS A 191 8.39 -7.38 -10.96
CA HIS A 191 8.38 -6.09 -11.66
C HIS A 191 8.96 -6.25 -13.08
N HIS A 192 8.38 -5.55 -14.06
CA HIS A 192 8.78 -5.70 -15.49
C HIS A 192 10.10 -4.99 -15.81
N GLU A 193 10.37 -3.89 -15.13
CA GLU A 193 11.57 -3.06 -15.29
C GLU A 193 12.49 -3.25 -14.10
N ARG A 194 13.79 -2.98 -14.25
CA ARG A 194 14.68 -2.91 -13.07
C ARG A 194 14.18 -1.79 -12.15
N PRO A 195 13.94 -2.05 -10.84
CA PRO A 195 13.45 -1.03 -9.94
C PRO A 195 14.42 0.14 -9.89
N LEU A 196 13.87 1.36 -9.85
CA LEU A 196 14.69 2.51 -9.50
C LEU A 196 15.14 2.37 -8.05
N MET A 197 16.31 2.91 -7.76
CA MET A 197 16.86 2.91 -6.41
C MET A 197 17.37 4.30 -6.04
N SER A 198 17.41 4.59 -4.75
CA SER A 198 18.01 5.83 -4.27
C SER A 198 19.51 5.88 -4.57
N GLU A 199 20.01 7.03 -5.03
CA GLU A 199 21.44 7.22 -5.32
C GLU A 199 22.30 7.26 -4.05
N ARG A 200 21.70 7.64 -2.93
CA ARG A 200 22.30 7.67 -1.59
C ARG A 200 21.45 6.87 -0.61
N LEU A 201 22.01 6.57 0.55
CA LEU A 201 21.21 6.06 1.66
C LEU A 201 20.23 7.13 2.12
N ILE A 202 19.02 6.72 2.49
CA ILE A 202 17.95 7.60 2.94
C ILE A 202 17.53 7.18 4.35
N SER A 203 17.60 8.11 5.29
CA SER A 203 16.91 8.00 6.57
C SER A 203 15.48 8.54 6.45
N ILE A 204 14.50 7.91 7.10
CA ILE A 204 13.14 8.47 7.13
C ILE A 204 13.01 9.68 8.06
N VAL A 205 13.99 9.87 8.94
CA VAL A 205 13.97 10.91 9.99
C VAL A 205 14.21 12.29 9.38
N GLU A 206 14.88 12.33 8.23
CA GLU A 206 15.14 13.53 7.45
C GLU A 206 14.14 13.67 6.30
N THR A 207 13.77 14.91 5.99
CA THR A 207 12.89 15.23 4.86
C THR A 207 13.69 15.42 3.59
N VAL A 208 13.37 14.66 2.54
CA VAL A 208 14.00 14.76 1.22
C VAL A 208 12.96 15.00 0.13
N ASN A 209 13.37 15.59 -1.00
CA ASN A 209 12.56 15.64 -2.21
C ASN A 209 13.42 15.21 -3.40
N VAL A 210 13.31 13.93 -3.78
CA VAL A 210 14.11 13.33 -4.85
C VAL A 210 13.27 13.28 -6.13
N ILE A 211 13.83 13.76 -7.24
CA ILE A 211 13.17 13.79 -8.54
C ILE A 211 14.02 13.02 -9.55
N SER A 212 13.48 11.93 -10.06
CA SER A 212 14.01 11.14 -11.17
C SER A 212 13.20 11.45 -12.42
N VAL A 213 13.77 12.24 -13.34
CA VAL A 213 13.08 12.59 -14.60
C VAL A 213 13.40 11.57 -15.68
N VAL A 214 12.38 11.08 -16.37
CA VAL A 214 12.55 10.41 -17.66
C VAL A 214 12.64 11.48 -18.74
N ASN A 215 13.85 11.74 -19.26
CA ASN A 215 14.01 12.59 -20.44
C ASN A 215 13.41 11.86 -21.64
N ALA A 216 12.28 12.32 -22.16
CA ALA A 216 11.64 11.81 -23.37
C ALA A 216 12.42 12.11 -24.68
N GLY A 217 13.73 12.37 -24.60
CA GLY A 217 14.53 12.85 -25.72
C GLY A 217 15.98 12.43 -25.61
N SER A 218 16.27 11.19 -25.97
CA SER A 218 17.59 10.73 -26.46
C SER A 218 17.41 9.36 -27.10
N ILE A 219 16.54 9.26 -28.12
CA ILE A 219 16.69 8.21 -29.12
C ILE A 219 17.84 8.68 -30.03
N LEU A 220 19.08 8.47 -29.60
CA LEU A 220 20.18 8.35 -30.54
C LEU A 220 19.91 7.04 -31.27
N LEU A 221 19.16 7.10 -32.38
CA LEU A 221 19.16 6.01 -33.34
C LEU A 221 20.64 5.80 -33.71
N PRO A 222 21.24 4.62 -33.44
CA PRO A 222 22.57 4.37 -33.94
C PRO A 222 22.47 4.47 -35.47
N LEU A 223 23.19 5.42 -36.06
CA LEU A 223 23.47 5.40 -37.48
C LEU A 223 23.97 3.99 -37.80
N PRO A 224 23.39 3.26 -38.76
CA PRO A 224 23.92 1.96 -39.14
C PRO A 224 25.31 2.23 -39.72
N LEU A 225 26.33 1.98 -38.90
CA LEU A 225 27.66 1.75 -39.42
C LEU A 225 27.53 0.51 -40.28
N LEU A 226 27.55 0.72 -41.59
CA LEU A 226 27.88 -0.28 -42.61
C LEU A 226 29.27 -0.83 -42.27
N TYR A 227 29.36 -1.68 -41.26
CA TYR A 227 30.49 -2.57 -41.10
C TYR A 227 30.28 -3.73 -42.06
N THR A 228 30.95 -3.55 -43.18
CA THR A 228 31.42 -4.58 -44.10
C THR A 228 31.46 -5.97 -43.47
N VAL A 229 30.71 -6.87 -44.09
CA VAL A 229 30.94 -8.31 -44.08
C VAL A 229 32.42 -8.56 -44.39
N LEU A 230 33.20 -8.96 -43.40
CA LEU A 230 34.42 -9.75 -43.61
C LEU A 230 34.62 -10.68 -42.38
N ILE A 231 34.33 -11.97 -42.60
CA ILE A 231 35.14 -13.17 -42.26
C ILE A 231 35.54 -13.28 -40.77
N TRP A 232 35.21 -14.34 -40.03
CA TRP A 232 35.87 -15.64 -40.04
C TRP A 232 34.95 -16.74 -39.46
N ILE A 233 34.86 -17.85 -40.22
CA ILE A 233 34.54 -19.27 -39.91
C ILE A 233 33.49 -19.53 -38.82
#